data_AF-A0A534PBH4-F1
#
_entry.id   AF-A0A534PBH4-F1
#
_cell.length_a   1.000
_cell.length_b   1.000
_cell.length_c   1.000
_cell.angle_alpha   90.00
_cell.angle_beta   90.00
_cell.angle_gamma   90.00
#
_symmetry.space_group_name_H-M   'P 1'
#
loop_
_entity.id
_entity.type
_entity.pdbx_description
1 polymer ?
#
loop_
_entity_poly.entity_id
_entity_poly.type
_entity_poly.pdbx_seq_one_letter_code
_entity_poly.pdbx_strand_id
1 'polypeptide(L)'
;AAGAVAPSEWLDRVHPEDRGAVDADLRAHLDGDSPRFESEHRLRGTDGGWRRVLARGRATRDAAGKAIRFCGSLMELAEAEPSIAPVTTTPVPSRDVAYPKTAPDQPAAHSDLLHALVLKQLRVEYQPVIDIATGQIQGLEALLRWAHPAHGVLAAAAFVPFAEESGLIVPIGRWLLEEAARDFRRCVHFVAGLKLHINVSQRQLEHAGLLEDFDGVFAHRGIEPQAVVLEIAEGVLQDDRHGPRIAELHARGFGLAVDDFGTGTCTPESLFRFPFDSLKIDRTLLGAAPSSEARRLVRSIVALARESNAQTIALGVETAEQLAFLRELGCPAAQGFYLSPPVSAEEARALLARSTYPARTA
;
A
#
# COMPACT_ATOMS: atom_id res chain seq x y z
N ALA A 1 -16.71 -28.73 17.13
CA ALA A 1 -15.34 -29.28 17.15
C ALA A 1 -14.39 -28.13 16.83
N ALA A 2 -13.60 -27.68 17.82
CA ALA A 2 -12.69 -26.55 17.67
C ALA A 2 -11.55 -26.94 16.73
N GLY A 3 -11.44 -26.23 15.59
CA GLY A 3 -10.46 -26.49 14.55
C GLY A 3 -9.05 -26.59 15.12
N ALA A 4 -8.39 -27.71 14.84
CA ALA A 4 -6.94 -27.80 14.99
C ALA A 4 -6.33 -26.67 14.16
N VAL A 5 -5.29 -26.01 14.68
CA VAL A 5 -4.46 -25.10 13.89
C VAL A 5 -3.78 -25.98 12.84
N ALA A 6 -4.37 -26.05 11.65
CA ALA A 6 -3.74 -26.69 10.53
C ALA A 6 -2.42 -25.94 10.28
N PRO A 7 -1.31 -26.64 10.08
CA PRO A 7 -0.10 -25.98 9.65
C PRO A 7 -0.39 -25.25 8.33
N SER A 8 -0.26 -23.93 8.36
CA SER A 8 -0.48 -23.05 7.21
C SER A 8 0.38 -23.49 6.02
N GLU A 9 -0.12 -23.24 4.80
CA GLU A 9 0.44 -23.66 3.50
C GLU A 9 1.95 -23.36 3.31
N TRP A 10 2.55 -22.50 4.14
CA TRP A 10 3.98 -22.20 4.11
C TRP A 10 4.88 -23.38 4.45
N LEU A 11 4.44 -24.35 5.27
CA LEU A 11 5.30 -25.48 5.61
C LEU A 11 5.66 -26.30 4.36
N ASP A 12 4.78 -26.34 3.35
CA ASP A 12 5.01 -27.05 2.09
C ASP A 12 6.06 -26.35 1.20
N ARG A 13 6.47 -25.14 1.59
CA ARG A 13 7.54 -24.38 0.97
C ARG A 13 8.86 -24.51 1.73
N VAL A 14 8.89 -25.20 2.87
CA VAL A 14 10.14 -25.54 3.58
C VAL A 14 10.90 -26.58 2.76
N HIS A 15 12.22 -26.41 2.67
CA HIS A 15 13.07 -27.36 1.97
C HIS A 15 12.87 -28.77 2.53
N PRO A 16 12.76 -29.82 1.69
CA PRO A 16 12.46 -31.18 2.16
C PRO A 16 13.41 -31.69 3.25
N GLU A 17 14.69 -31.30 3.19
CA GLU A 17 15.70 -31.64 4.21
C GLU A 17 15.49 -30.91 5.53
N ASP A 18 14.91 -29.70 5.51
CA ASP A 18 14.72 -28.86 6.70
C ASP A 18 13.36 -29.12 7.36
N ARG A 19 12.40 -29.71 6.61
CA ARG A 19 11.00 -29.90 7.04
C ARG A 19 10.89 -30.69 8.34
N GLY A 20 11.67 -31.76 8.50
CA GLY A 20 11.64 -32.58 9.71
C GLY A 20 12.04 -31.82 10.97
N ALA A 21 13.07 -30.97 10.87
CA ALA A 21 13.52 -30.14 11.99
C ALA A 21 12.51 -29.02 12.32
N VAL A 22 12.01 -28.34 11.28
CA VAL A 22 11.01 -27.28 11.44
C VAL A 22 9.72 -27.79 12.08
N ASP A 23 9.22 -28.96 11.64
CA ASP A 23 8.03 -29.58 12.21
C ASP A 23 8.23 -29.96 13.68
N ALA A 24 9.42 -30.46 14.04
CA ALA A 24 9.77 -30.80 15.41
C ALA A 24 9.83 -29.56 16.32
N ASP A 25 10.52 -28.50 15.89
CA ASP A 25 10.64 -27.25 16.64
C ASP A 25 9.28 -26.55 16.81
N LEU A 26 8.46 -26.56 15.76
CA LEU A 26 7.13 -25.98 15.78
C LEU A 26 6.21 -26.75 16.73
N ARG A 27 6.25 -28.09 16.67
CA ARG A 27 5.47 -28.95 17.55
C ARG A 27 5.87 -28.79 19.01
N ALA A 28 7.17 -28.84 19.31
CA ALA A 28 7.70 -28.60 20.66
C ALA A 28 7.24 -27.23 21.20
N HIS A 29 7.24 -26.20 20.36
CA HIS A 29 6.74 -24.90 20.79
C HIS A 29 5.22 -24.87 21.01
N LEU A 30 4.41 -25.49 20.13
CA LEU A 30 2.95 -25.54 20.27
C LEU A 30 2.53 -26.34 21.50
N ASP A 31 3.20 -27.46 21.78
CA ASP A 31 2.95 -28.33 22.92
C ASP A 31 3.41 -27.70 24.25
N GLY A 32 4.24 -26.65 24.20
CA GLY A 32 4.67 -25.88 25.36
C GLY A 32 6.04 -26.25 25.92
N ASP A 33 6.75 -27.15 25.24
CA ASP A 33 8.09 -27.62 25.61
C ASP A 33 9.18 -26.59 25.32
N SER A 34 8.87 -25.58 24.50
CA SER A 34 9.75 -24.43 24.26
C SER A 34 9.05 -23.09 24.53
N PRO A 35 9.70 -22.12 25.20
CA PRO A 35 9.14 -20.80 25.46
C PRO A 35 9.00 -19.93 24.19
N ARG A 36 9.73 -20.25 23.11
CA ARG A 36 9.68 -19.56 21.82
C ARG A 36 9.98 -20.51 20.67
N PHE A 37 9.30 -20.34 19.55
CA PHE A 37 9.71 -20.98 18.30
C PHE A 37 10.86 -20.17 17.70
N GLU A 38 11.93 -20.86 17.31
CA GLU A 38 13.06 -20.27 16.59
C GLU A 38 13.63 -21.35 15.67
N SER A 39 13.67 -21.08 14.38
CA SER A 39 14.12 -22.05 13.38
C SER A 39 14.80 -21.35 12.21
N GLU A 40 16.02 -21.79 11.89
CA GLU A 40 16.70 -21.44 10.64
C GLU A 40 16.43 -22.53 9.61
N HIS A 41 15.84 -22.18 8.48
CA HIS A 41 15.54 -23.13 7.42
C HIS A 41 15.48 -22.46 6.05
N ARG A 42 15.47 -23.26 4.99
CA ARG A 42 15.31 -22.78 3.62
C ARG A 42 13.83 -22.76 3.24
N LEU A 43 13.38 -21.65 2.66
CA LEU A 43 12.06 -21.52 2.04
C LEU A 43 12.17 -21.36 0.53
N ARG A 44 11.23 -21.97 -0.19
CA ARG A 44 11.11 -21.85 -1.64
C ARG A 44 10.44 -20.54 -2.02
N GLY A 45 11.17 -19.67 -2.69
CA GLY A 45 10.67 -18.44 -3.33
C GLY A 45 9.66 -18.72 -4.45
N THR A 46 8.95 -17.68 -4.88
CA THR A 46 8.05 -17.74 -6.04
C THR A 46 8.80 -17.88 -7.38
N ASP A 47 10.07 -17.47 -7.39
CA ASP A 47 11.04 -17.67 -8.45
C ASP A 47 11.59 -19.11 -8.53
N GLY A 48 11.20 -19.98 -7.60
CA GLY A 48 11.68 -21.36 -7.48
C GLY A 48 13.04 -21.49 -6.76
N GLY A 49 13.67 -20.38 -6.38
CA GLY A 49 14.92 -20.38 -5.62
C GLY A 49 14.72 -20.71 -4.15
N TRP A 50 15.78 -21.15 -3.47
CA TRP A 50 15.78 -21.38 -2.03
C TRP A 50 16.41 -20.18 -1.31
N ARG A 51 15.80 -19.73 -0.22
CA ARG A 51 16.30 -18.63 0.62
C ARG A 51 16.39 -19.08 2.05
N ARG A 52 17.53 -18.83 2.70
CA ARG A 52 17.69 -19.10 4.12
C ARG A 52 16.93 -18.04 4.90
N VAL A 53 16.11 -18.48 5.84
CA VAL A 53 15.33 -17.59 6.70
C VAL A 53 15.50 -17.99 8.15
N LEU A 54 15.40 -17.01 9.04
CA LEU A 54 15.21 -17.18 10.46
C LEU A 54 13.74 -16.89 10.78
N ALA A 55 13.02 -17.92 11.17
CA ALA A 55 11.66 -17.81 11.66
C ALA A 55 11.68 -17.79 13.19
N ARG A 56 11.04 -16.79 13.79
CA ARG A 56 10.84 -16.71 15.25
C ARG A 56 9.37 -16.53 15.54
N GLY A 57 8.84 -17.14 16.60
CA GLY A 57 7.43 -16.97 16.92
C GLY A 57 7.03 -17.39 18.31
N ARG A 58 5.82 -17.01 18.69
CA ARG A 58 5.19 -17.35 19.95
C ARG A 58 3.74 -17.74 19.73
N ALA A 59 3.33 -18.82 20.40
CA ALA A 59 1.94 -19.22 20.49
C ALA A 59 1.23 -18.45 21.61
N THR A 60 0.10 -17.82 21.29
CA THR A 60 -0.88 -17.37 22.28
C THR A 60 -1.73 -18.57 22.68
N ARG A 61 -1.97 -18.72 23.99
CA ARG A 61 -2.67 -19.87 24.56
C ARG A 61 -3.99 -19.45 25.20
N ASP A 62 -4.97 -20.36 25.21
CA ASP A 62 -6.20 -20.18 25.96
C ASP A 62 -6.01 -20.45 27.47
N ALA A 63 -7.08 -20.29 28.24
CA ALA A 63 -7.08 -20.55 29.68
C ALA A 63 -6.78 -22.02 30.04
N ALA A 64 -6.88 -22.95 29.09
CA ALA A 64 -6.52 -24.36 29.26
C ALA A 64 -5.08 -24.66 28.82
N GLY A 65 -4.29 -23.65 28.44
CA GLY A 65 -2.90 -23.79 28.01
C GLY A 65 -2.73 -24.26 26.57
N LYS A 66 -3.82 -24.44 25.81
CA LYS A 66 -3.78 -24.87 24.42
C LYS A 66 -3.42 -23.69 23.52
N ALA A 67 -2.47 -23.89 22.60
CA ALA A 67 -2.15 -22.89 21.59
C ALA A 67 -3.36 -22.61 20.69
N ILE A 68 -3.79 -21.35 20.62
CA ILE A 68 -4.94 -20.89 19.82
C ILE A 68 -4.54 -19.93 18.69
N ARG A 69 -3.35 -19.33 18.76
CA ARG A 69 -2.80 -18.46 17.71
C ARG A 69 -1.28 -18.53 17.72
N PHE A 70 -0.64 -18.40 16.57
CA PHE A 70 0.81 -18.31 16.43
C PHE A 70 1.18 -17.00 15.73
N CYS A 71 2.02 -16.19 16.37
CA CYS A 71 2.54 -14.93 15.82
C CYS A 71 4.05 -15.00 15.78
N GLY A 72 4.67 -14.56 14.68
CA GLY A 72 6.12 -14.65 14.53
C GLY A 72 6.68 -13.56 13.64
N SER A 73 7.99 -13.59 13.42
CA SER A 73 8.67 -12.83 12.40
C SER A 73 9.47 -13.78 11.53
N LEU A 74 9.66 -13.39 10.28
CA LEU A 74 10.49 -14.10 9.33
C LEU A 74 11.52 -13.11 8.80
N MET A 75 12.79 -13.45 8.87
CA MET A 75 13.89 -12.63 8.37
C MET A 75 14.71 -13.45 7.39
N GLU A 76 15.02 -12.89 6.22
CA GLU A 76 15.99 -13.52 5.31
C GLU A 76 17.41 -13.40 5.88
N LEU A 77 18.15 -14.51 5.90
CA LEU A 77 19.54 -14.56 6.32
C LEU A 77 20.44 -14.40 5.09
N ALA A 78 21.38 -13.46 5.15
CA ALA A 78 22.36 -13.28 4.07
C ALA A 78 23.27 -14.51 3.96
N GLU A 79 23.41 -15.07 2.75
CA GLU A 79 24.52 -15.99 2.44
C GLU A 79 25.78 -15.18 2.10
N ALA A 80 26.94 -15.68 2.51
CA ALA A 80 28.21 -15.21 1.97
C ALA A 80 28.26 -15.53 0.46
N GLU A 81 28.59 -14.54 -0.36
CA GLU A 81 28.74 -14.66 -1.82
C GLU A 81 29.61 -15.87 -2.25
N PRO A 82 29.41 -16.48 -3.44
CA PRO A 82 28.92 -15.82 -4.67
C PRO A 82 27.96 -16.62 -5.58
N SER A 83 27.37 -15.87 -6.53
CA SER A 83 27.21 -16.20 -7.96
C SER A 83 25.80 -15.88 -8.48
N ILE A 84 25.71 -14.73 -9.14
CA ILE A 84 24.54 -14.24 -9.87
C ILE A 84 24.20 -15.21 -11.01
N ALA A 85 22.97 -15.73 -11.02
CA ALA A 85 22.31 -16.30 -12.19
C ALA A 85 21.05 -15.48 -12.50
N PRO A 86 20.67 -15.30 -13.79
CA PRO A 86 19.65 -14.35 -14.17
C PRO A 86 18.26 -14.83 -13.74
N VAL A 87 17.52 -13.96 -13.04
CA VAL A 87 16.11 -14.18 -12.72
C VAL A 87 15.30 -14.12 -14.02
N THR A 88 14.70 -15.24 -14.37
CA THR A 88 13.77 -15.37 -15.49
C THR A 88 12.51 -14.57 -15.19
N THR A 89 12.22 -13.57 -16.03
CA THR A 89 10.99 -12.79 -16.01
C THR A 89 9.79 -13.69 -16.28
N THR A 90 8.90 -13.84 -15.31
CA THR A 90 7.54 -14.35 -15.56
C THR A 90 6.72 -13.26 -16.26
N PRO A 91 5.85 -13.60 -17.23
CA PRO A 91 5.08 -12.61 -17.96
C PRO A 91 4.05 -11.94 -17.05
N VAL A 92 3.98 -10.61 -17.13
CA VAL A 92 2.89 -9.81 -16.57
C VAL A 92 1.63 -10.12 -17.38
N PRO A 93 0.51 -10.57 -16.78
CA PRO A 93 -0.75 -10.58 -17.50
C PRO A 93 -1.20 -9.13 -17.71
N SER A 94 -1.11 -8.67 -18.96
CA SER A 94 -1.68 -7.41 -19.42
C SER A 94 -3.18 -7.53 -19.71
N ARG A 95 -3.93 -6.48 -19.31
CA ARG A 95 -5.34 -6.10 -19.59
C ARG A 95 -6.30 -6.18 -18.40
N ASP A 96 -6.82 -5.02 -18.00
CA ASP A 96 -8.08 -4.78 -17.30
C ASP A 96 -8.53 -5.88 -16.32
N VAL A 97 -7.69 -6.19 -15.31
CA VAL A 97 -8.08 -7.12 -14.23
C VAL A 97 -8.49 -6.29 -13.01
N ALA A 98 -9.78 -6.29 -12.70
CA ALA A 98 -10.25 -5.88 -11.39
C ALA A 98 -9.73 -6.89 -10.36
N TYR A 99 -8.85 -6.44 -9.46
CA TYR A 99 -8.36 -7.30 -8.39
C TYR A 99 -9.48 -7.63 -7.40
N PRO A 100 -9.51 -8.86 -6.84
CA PRO A 100 -10.42 -9.17 -5.74
C PRO A 100 -10.19 -8.18 -4.60
N LYS A 101 -11.27 -7.50 -4.20
CA LYS A 101 -11.27 -6.56 -3.07
C LYS A 101 -11.59 -7.22 -1.73
N THR A 102 -12.19 -8.41 -1.78
CA THR A 102 -12.54 -9.22 -0.61
C THR A 102 -11.45 -10.26 -0.36
N ALA A 103 -11.03 -10.38 0.90
CA ALA A 103 -10.23 -11.52 1.32
C ALA A 103 -10.98 -12.83 1.01
N PRO A 104 -10.28 -13.93 0.67
CA PRO A 104 -10.90 -15.27 0.68
C PRO A 104 -11.54 -15.56 2.05
N ASP A 105 -12.44 -16.56 2.12
CA ASP A 105 -13.17 -16.96 3.35
C ASP A 105 -12.28 -17.32 4.57
N GLN A 106 -10.96 -17.29 4.42
CA GLN A 106 -10.00 -17.36 5.51
C GLN A 106 -9.24 -16.03 5.62
N PRO A 107 -9.16 -15.40 6.81
CA PRO A 107 -8.31 -14.24 7.00
C PRO A 107 -6.89 -14.64 6.60
N ALA A 108 -6.27 -13.87 5.69
CA ALA A 108 -4.87 -14.04 5.35
C ALA A 108 -4.07 -14.21 6.65
N ALA A 109 -3.45 -15.38 6.85
CA ALA A 109 -2.87 -15.67 8.14
C ALA A 109 -1.66 -14.75 8.37
N HIS A 110 -1.35 -14.48 9.64
CA HIS A 110 -0.15 -13.70 10.02
C HIS A 110 1.12 -14.25 9.37
N SER A 111 1.19 -15.57 9.31
CA SER A 111 2.26 -16.31 8.64
C SER A 111 2.34 -15.96 7.15
N ASP A 112 1.22 -15.94 6.43
CA ASP A 112 1.20 -15.79 4.98
C ASP A 112 1.67 -14.41 4.55
N LEU A 113 1.31 -13.36 5.29
CA LEU A 113 1.73 -11.99 4.96
C LEU A 113 3.21 -11.73 5.30
N LEU A 114 3.75 -12.34 6.37
CA LEU A 114 5.18 -12.33 6.66
C LEU A 114 5.98 -13.05 5.57
N HIS A 115 5.49 -14.21 5.14
CA HIS A 115 6.05 -14.94 4.01
C HIS A 115 5.97 -14.12 2.73
N ALA A 116 4.91 -13.34 2.51
CA ALA A 116 4.78 -12.50 1.32
C ALA A 116 5.90 -11.46 1.21
N LEU A 117 6.29 -10.85 2.33
CA LEU A 117 7.39 -9.89 2.39
C LEU A 117 8.72 -10.54 2.02
N VAL A 118 9.05 -11.69 2.63
CA VAL A 118 10.33 -12.38 2.38
C VAL A 118 10.37 -13.04 1.00
N LEU A 119 9.24 -13.54 0.51
CA LEU A 119 9.16 -14.30 -0.74
C LEU A 119 8.90 -13.40 -1.96
N LYS A 120 9.08 -12.07 -1.81
CA LYS A 120 8.90 -11.05 -2.87
C LYS A 120 7.55 -11.18 -3.59
N GLN A 121 6.49 -11.42 -2.81
CA GLN A 121 5.12 -11.54 -3.34
C GLN A 121 4.38 -10.20 -3.32
N LEU A 122 4.91 -9.23 -2.58
CA LEU A 122 4.43 -7.85 -2.64
C LEU A 122 5.03 -7.16 -3.86
N ARG A 123 4.22 -6.31 -4.50
CA ARG A 123 4.66 -5.43 -5.58
C ARG A 123 3.94 -4.09 -5.48
N VAL A 124 4.52 -3.08 -6.13
CA VAL A 124 3.95 -1.74 -6.22
C VAL A 124 3.42 -1.52 -7.63
N GLU A 125 2.18 -1.07 -7.74
CA GLU A 125 1.61 -0.52 -8.97
C GLU A 125 1.42 0.98 -8.80
N TYR A 126 1.48 1.74 -9.89
CA TYR A 126 1.38 3.19 -9.89
C TYR A 126 0.13 3.63 -10.64
N GLN A 127 -0.70 4.45 -9.99
CA GLN A 127 -1.83 5.06 -10.67
C GLN A 127 -1.54 6.54 -10.98
N PRO A 128 -1.57 6.96 -12.25
CA PRO A 128 -1.35 8.35 -12.63
C PRO A 128 -2.41 9.31 -12.07
N VAL A 129 -1.95 10.41 -11.46
CA VAL A 129 -2.75 11.59 -11.14
C VAL A 129 -2.68 12.54 -12.34
N ILE A 130 -3.82 12.85 -12.93
CA ILE A 130 -3.92 13.64 -14.17
C ILE A 130 -4.47 15.03 -13.87
N ASP A 131 -3.83 16.05 -14.43
CA ASP A 131 -4.40 17.40 -14.48
C ASP A 131 -5.55 17.45 -15.50
N ILE A 132 -6.74 17.81 -15.05
CA ILE A 132 -7.99 17.73 -15.84
C ILE A 132 -7.98 18.73 -17.00
N ALA A 133 -7.30 19.86 -16.85
CA ALA A 133 -7.28 20.94 -17.84
C ALA A 133 -6.32 20.65 -19.00
N THR A 134 -5.14 20.13 -18.68
CA THR A 134 -4.03 19.91 -19.61
C THR A 134 -3.92 18.46 -20.09
N GLY A 135 -4.53 17.50 -19.37
CA GLY A 135 -4.38 16.06 -19.62
C GLY A 135 -2.97 15.53 -19.31
N GLN A 136 -2.15 16.31 -18.62
CA GLN A 136 -0.79 15.95 -18.23
C GLN A 136 -0.79 15.10 -16.95
N ILE A 137 0.14 14.17 -16.85
CA ILE A 137 0.39 13.44 -15.61
C ILE A 137 1.14 14.38 -14.68
N GLN A 138 0.63 14.63 -13.47
CA GLN A 138 1.27 15.47 -12.46
C GLN A 138 1.79 14.66 -11.25
N GLY A 139 1.33 13.42 -11.08
CA GLY A 139 1.78 12.56 -10.00
C GLY A 139 1.53 11.08 -10.26
N LEU A 140 2.09 10.24 -9.40
CA LEU A 140 1.90 8.80 -9.37
C LEU A 140 1.55 8.37 -7.95
N GLU A 141 0.47 7.64 -7.77
CA GLU A 141 0.11 7.01 -6.50
C GLU A 141 0.65 5.58 -6.43
N ALA A 142 1.48 5.32 -5.42
CA ALA A 142 2.05 4.00 -5.14
C ALA A 142 1.02 3.14 -4.41
N LEU A 143 0.54 2.11 -5.11
CA LEU A 143 -0.51 1.20 -4.66
C LEU A 143 0.05 -0.19 -4.39
N LEU A 144 -0.13 -0.66 -3.15
CA LEU A 144 0.32 -1.98 -2.75
C LEU A 144 -0.53 -3.09 -3.41
N ARG A 145 0.15 -4.14 -3.87
CA ARG A 145 -0.45 -5.36 -4.42
C ARG A 145 0.23 -6.58 -3.84
N TRP A 146 -0.54 -7.64 -3.65
CA TRP A 146 -0.03 -8.93 -3.22
C TRP A 146 -0.30 -9.98 -4.30
N ALA A 147 0.77 -10.44 -4.97
CA ALA A 147 0.72 -11.60 -5.86
C ALA A 147 0.64 -12.90 -5.04
N HIS A 148 -0.57 -13.21 -4.56
CA HIS A 148 -0.87 -14.39 -3.78
C HIS A 148 -0.80 -15.66 -4.65
N PRO A 149 -0.08 -16.73 -4.25
CA PRO A 149 0.05 -17.95 -5.04
C PRO A 149 -1.28 -18.62 -5.39
N ALA A 150 -2.21 -18.67 -4.43
CA ALA A 150 -3.50 -19.34 -4.60
C ALA A 150 -4.64 -18.43 -5.10
N HIS A 151 -4.53 -17.10 -4.91
CA HIS A 151 -5.64 -16.16 -5.14
C HIS A 151 -5.35 -15.13 -6.22
N GLY A 152 -4.21 -15.26 -6.90
CA GLY A 152 -3.75 -14.28 -7.86
C GLY A 152 -3.40 -12.97 -7.16
N VAL A 153 -3.60 -11.86 -7.86
CA VAL A 153 -3.18 -10.55 -7.34
C VAL A 153 -4.30 -9.93 -6.51
N LEU A 154 -4.01 -9.65 -5.26
CA LEU A 154 -4.92 -9.03 -4.30
C LEU A 154 -4.62 -7.53 -4.16
N ALA A 155 -5.68 -6.73 -4.06
CA ALA A 155 -5.58 -5.31 -3.74
C ALA A 155 -5.35 -5.09 -2.24
N ALA A 156 -4.80 -3.93 -1.88
CA ALA A 156 -4.54 -3.51 -0.50
C ALA A 156 -5.75 -3.73 0.44
N ALA A 157 -6.97 -3.40 -0.01
CA ALA A 157 -8.19 -3.57 0.77
C ALA A 157 -8.44 -5.01 1.29
N ALA A 158 -7.91 -6.02 0.60
CA ALA A 158 -8.08 -7.42 0.99
C ALA A 158 -7.18 -7.87 2.16
N PHE A 159 -6.08 -7.15 2.45
CA PHE A 159 -5.09 -7.61 3.44
C PHE A 159 -4.50 -6.51 4.33
N VAL A 160 -4.63 -5.23 3.98
CA VAL A 160 -4.16 -4.10 4.80
C VAL A 160 -4.85 -4.06 6.17
N PRO A 161 -6.17 -4.26 6.33
CA PRO A 161 -6.79 -4.27 7.66
C PRO A 161 -6.14 -5.30 8.59
N PHE A 162 -5.85 -6.49 8.06
CA PHE A 162 -5.14 -7.52 8.82
C PHE A 162 -3.67 -7.12 9.10
N ALA A 163 -2.99 -6.50 8.14
CA ALA A 163 -1.62 -5.98 8.32
C ALA A 163 -1.56 -4.92 9.43
N GLU A 164 -2.58 -4.07 9.55
CA GLU A 164 -2.70 -3.06 10.59
C GLU A 164 -2.94 -3.68 11.96
N GLU A 165 -3.91 -4.61 12.07
CA GLU A 165 -4.19 -5.33 13.32
C GLU A 165 -2.96 -6.06 13.86
N SER A 166 -2.20 -6.69 12.96
CA SER A 166 -0.99 -7.44 13.27
C SER A 166 0.27 -6.60 13.44
N GLY A 167 0.26 -5.33 13.02
CA GLY A 167 1.44 -4.46 12.99
C GLY A 167 2.40 -4.72 11.83
N LEU A 168 2.11 -5.69 10.94
CA LEU A 168 2.89 -5.94 9.71
C LEU A 168 2.83 -4.78 8.70
N ILE A 169 1.84 -3.90 8.82
CA ILE A 169 1.75 -2.71 7.98
C ILE A 169 2.97 -1.79 8.12
N VAL A 170 3.66 -1.79 9.28
CA VAL A 170 4.86 -0.99 9.49
C VAL A 170 6.03 -1.47 8.61
N PRO A 171 6.51 -2.72 8.70
CA PRO A 171 7.56 -3.21 7.81
C PRO A 171 7.14 -3.26 6.33
N ILE A 172 5.86 -3.53 6.03
CA ILE A 172 5.34 -3.47 4.64
C ILE A 172 5.41 -2.04 4.10
N GLY A 173 5.00 -1.05 4.91
CA GLY A 173 5.05 0.36 4.53
C GLY A 173 6.47 0.85 4.30
N ARG A 174 7.43 0.42 5.13
CA ARG A 174 8.85 0.71 4.91
C ARG A 174 9.36 0.10 3.59
N TRP A 175 9.03 -1.16 3.32
CA TRP A 175 9.37 -1.80 2.05
C TRP A 175 8.75 -1.07 0.84
N LEU A 176 7.46 -0.69 0.94
CA LEU A 176 6.77 0.08 -0.11
C LEU A 176 7.48 1.42 -0.35
N LEU A 177 7.86 2.12 0.71
CA LEU A 177 8.61 3.38 0.64
C LEU A 177 9.93 3.22 -0.11
N GLU A 178 10.70 2.18 0.21
CA GLU A 178 11.99 1.89 -0.44
C GLU A 178 11.84 1.59 -1.94
N GLU A 179 10.84 0.80 -2.32
CA GLU A 179 10.55 0.44 -3.71
C GLU A 179 9.98 1.64 -4.49
N ALA A 180 9.02 2.36 -3.91
CA ALA A 180 8.41 3.54 -4.52
C ALA A 180 9.44 4.65 -4.75
N ALA A 181 10.30 4.92 -3.78
CA ALA A 181 11.37 5.90 -3.92
C ALA A 181 12.39 5.49 -5.00
N ARG A 182 12.74 4.20 -5.10
CA ARG A 182 13.63 3.67 -6.15
C ARG A 182 13.03 3.91 -7.54
N ASP A 183 11.76 3.56 -7.73
CA ASP A 183 11.11 3.68 -9.03
C ASP A 183 10.87 5.15 -9.39
N PHE A 184 10.42 5.96 -8.43
CA PHE A 184 10.18 7.39 -8.61
C PHE A 184 11.44 8.15 -9.00
N ARG A 185 12.61 7.81 -8.44
CA ARG A 185 13.88 8.46 -8.82
C ARG A 185 14.20 8.30 -10.31
N ARG A 186 13.78 7.18 -10.91
CA ARG A 186 13.93 6.90 -12.35
C ARG A 186 12.91 7.65 -13.21
N CYS A 187 11.87 8.21 -12.60
CA CYS A 187 10.75 8.85 -13.28
C CYS A 187 10.70 10.38 -13.11
N VAL A 188 11.27 10.90 -12.02
CA VAL A 188 11.15 12.32 -11.60
C VAL A 188 11.59 13.35 -12.66
N HIS A 189 12.40 12.95 -13.63
CA HIS A 189 12.92 13.84 -14.68
C HIS A 189 12.04 13.91 -15.94
N PHE A 190 11.04 13.05 -16.09
CA PHE A 190 10.14 13.07 -17.27
C PHE A 190 9.14 14.21 -17.22
N VAL A 191 8.70 14.60 -16.02
CA VAL A 191 7.72 15.66 -15.82
C VAL A 191 8.23 16.59 -14.73
N ALA A 192 8.31 17.88 -15.04
CA ALA A 192 8.69 18.89 -14.07
C ALA A 192 7.65 18.95 -12.95
N GLY A 193 8.09 18.84 -11.70
CA GLY A 193 7.20 18.91 -10.53
C GLY A 193 6.39 17.64 -10.27
N LEU A 194 6.73 16.50 -10.89
CA LEU A 194 6.09 15.21 -10.64
C LEU A 194 6.04 14.90 -9.13
N LYS A 195 4.88 14.45 -8.64
CA LYS A 195 4.68 14.03 -7.26
C LYS A 195 4.56 12.52 -7.09
N LEU A 196 5.09 11.99 -6.00
CA LEU A 196 4.88 10.61 -5.55
C LEU A 196 3.88 10.60 -4.39
N HIS A 197 2.74 9.96 -4.58
CA HIS A 197 1.71 9.81 -3.55
C HIS A 197 1.88 8.47 -2.83
N ILE A 198 1.90 8.49 -1.49
CA ILE A 198 2.10 7.31 -0.64
C ILE A 198 1.05 7.30 0.47
N ASN A 199 0.33 6.18 0.56
CA ASN A 199 -0.62 5.91 1.63
C ASN A 199 0.10 5.67 2.97
N VAL A 200 -0.38 6.31 4.04
CA VAL A 200 0.13 6.15 5.40
C VAL A 200 -0.97 5.65 6.33
N SER A 201 -0.79 4.45 6.88
CA SER A 201 -1.73 3.89 7.86
C SER A 201 -1.65 4.59 9.22
N GLN A 202 -2.72 4.49 10.01
CA GLN A 202 -2.73 4.97 11.40
C GLN A 202 -1.61 4.33 12.22
N ARG A 203 -1.42 3.02 12.10
CA ARG A 203 -0.36 2.27 12.81
C ARG A 203 1.04 2.74 12.45
N GLN A 204 1.27 3.19 11.21
CA GLN A 204 2.54 3.81 10.81
C GLN A 204 2.72 5.19 11.44
N LEU A 205 1.68 6.03 11.50
CA LEU A 205 1.73 7.33 12.18
C LEU A 205 2.08 7.21 13.67
N GLU A 206 1.60 6.16 14.32
CA GLU A 206 1.89 5.83 15.72
C GLU A 206 3.29 5.23 15.93
N HIS A 207 3.95 4.75 14.87
CA HIS A 207 5.26 4.13 14.97
C HIS A 207 6.36 5.17 15.25
N ALA A 208 7.20 4.89 16.25
CA ALA A 208 8.24 5.82 16.69
C ALA A 208 9.28 6.12 15.60
N GLY A 209 9.62 5.12 14.78
CA GLY A 209 10.65 5.23 13.73
C GLY A 209 10.17 5.77 12.38
N LEU A 210 8.92 6.24 12.28
CA LEU A 210 8.34 6.67 11.01
C LEU A 210 9.18 7.77 10.36
N LEU A 211 9.54 8.80 11.12
CA LEU A 211 10.22 9.97 10.58
C LEU A 211 11.61 9.59 10.07
N GLU A 212 12.32 8.74 10.81
CA GLU A 212 13.62 8.22 10.42
C GLU A 212 13.53 7.35 9.15
N ASP A 213 12.45 6.57 8.98
CA ASP A 213 12.21 5.80 7.76
C ASP A 213 12.03 6.73 6.55
N PHE A 214 11.20 7.76 6.68
CA PHE A 214 10.95 8.75 5.61
C PHE A 214 12.20 9.56 5.27
N ASP A 215 12.87 10.10 6.28
CA ASP A 215 14.09 10.89 6.11
C ASP A 215 15.21 10.03 5.50
N GLY A 216 15.39 8.81 6.00
CA GLY A 216 16.41 7.88 5.50
C GLY A 216 16.20 7.49 4.05
N VAL A 217 14.99 7.00 3.70
CA VAL A 217 14.74 6.46 2.36
C VAL A 217 14.84 7.54 1.28
N PHE A 218 14.29 8.74 1.51
CA PHE A 218 14.31 9.80 0.51
C PHE A 218 15.66 10.52 0.43
N ALA A 219 16.31 10.80 1.57
CA ALA A 219 17.62 11.44 1.56
C ALA A 219 18.68 10.57 0.87
N HIS A 220 18.70 9.26 1.14
CA HIS A 220 19.65 8.34 0.49
C HIS A 220 19.48 8.27 -1.04
N ARG A 221 18.32 8.66 -1.57
CA ARG A 221 18.01 8.63 -3.01
C ARG A 221 18.01 10.00 -3.68
N GLY A 222 18.26 11.07 -2.91
CA GLY A 222 18.22 12.45 -3.40
C GLY A 222 16.83 12.85 -3.90
N ILE A 223 15.79 12.40 -3.22
CA ILE A 223 14.40 12.82 -3.46
C ILE A 223 14.08 13.89 -2.43
N GLU A 224 13.72 15.07 -2.91
CA GLU A 224 13.29 16.17 -2.06
C GLU A 224 11.93 15.83 -1.42
N PRO A 225 11.71 16.07 -0.12
CA PRO A 225 10.43 15.81 0.56
C PRO A 225 9.22 16.42 -0.15
N GLN A 226 9.39 17.60 -0.73
CA GLN A 226 8.36 18.31 -1.51
C GLN A 226 7.89 17.54 -2.76
N ALA A 227 8.63 16.55 -3.24
CA ALA A 227 8.21 15.69 -4.34
C ALA A 227 7.33 14.53 -3.88
N VAL A 228 7.08 14.38 -2.58
CA VAL A 228 6.32 13.29 -1.97
C VAL A 228 5.09 13.85 -1.27
N VAL A 229 3.94 13.21 -1.51
CA VAL A 229 2.66 13.53 -0.90
C VAL A 229 2.21 12.33 -0.06
N LEU A 230 1.94 12.55 1.22
CA LEU A 230 1.50 11.53 2.16
C LEU A 230 -0.01 11.57 2.27
N GLU A 231 -0.64 10.46 1.96
CA GLU A 231 -2.10 10.31 1.95
C GLU A 231 -2.54 9.68 3.27
N ILE A 232 -3.40 10.40 3.99
CA ILE A 232 -3.89 10.03 5.32
C ILE A 232 -5.40 9.94 5.25
N ALA A 233 -5.95 8.79 5.63
CA ALA A 233 -7.40 8.57 5.61
C ALA A 233 -8.14 9.55 6.53
N GLU A 234 -9.32 10.00 6.08
CA GLU A 234 -10.22 10.92 6.77
C GLU A 234 -10.45 10.55 8.26
N GLY A 235 -10.62 9.25 8.55
CA GLY A 235 -10.87 8.74 9.90
C GLY A 235 -9.71 8.92 10.89
N VAL A 236 -8.46 9.02 10.41
CA VAL A 236 -7.29 9.25 11.27
C VAL A 236 -7.31 10.66 11.88
N LEU A 237 -7.96 11.60 11.19
CA LEU A 237 -8.04 13.02 11.57
C LEU A 237 -9.03 13.30 12.70
N GLN A 238 -9.81 12.29 13.11
CA GLN A 238 -10.71 12.38 14.24
C GLN A 238 -9.98 12.32 15.59
N ASP A 239 -8.80 11.72 15.62
CA ASP A 239 -8.02 11.59 16.84
C ASP A 239 -6.87 12.61 16.84
N ASP A 240 -7.00 13.61 17.72
CA ASP A 240 -6.05 14.72 17.88
C ASP A 240 -4.64 14.27 18.25
N ARG A 241 -4.46 13.04 18.75
CA ARG A 241 -3.14 12.51 19.09
C ARG A 241 -2.18 12.43 17.91
N HIS A 242 -2.69 12.35 16.68
CA HIS A 242 -1.87 12.24 15.47
C HIS A 242 -1.37 13.62 14.99
N GLY A 243 -1.98 14.71 15.46
CA GLY A 243 -1.69 16.05 14.99
C GLY A 243 -0.23 16.49 15.06
N PRO A 244 0.48 16.28 16.19
CA PRO A 244 1.90 16.61 16.27
C PRO A 244 2.74 15.90 15.22
N ARG A 245 2.45 14.62 14.93
CA ARG A 245 3.19 13.83 13.94
C ARG A 245 2.92 14.31 12.52
N ILE A 246 1.65 14.62 12.21
CA ILE A 246 1.24 15.16 10.90
C ILE A 246 1.90 16.52 10.66
N ALA A 247 1.86 17.41 11.65
CA ALA A 247 2.52 18.72 11.58
C ALA A 247 4.03 18.59 11.39
N GLU A 248 4.64 17.61 12.04
CA GLU A 248 6.07 17.33 11.96
C GLU A 248 6.50 16.78 10.58
N LEU A 249 5.66 15.97 9.92
CA LEU A 249 5.86 15.54 8.53
C LEU A 249 5.78 16.74 7.57
N HIS A 250 4.75 17.58 7.72
CA HIS A 250 4.61 18.79 6.90
C HIS A 250 5.78 19.76 7.09
N ALA A 251 6.28 19.93 8.33
CA ALA A 251 7.43 20.79 8.62
C ALA A 251 8.74 20.31 7.96
N ARG A 252 8.85 19.02 7.62
CA ARG A 252 9.96 18.46 6.82
C ARG A 252 9.81 18.73 5.32
N GLY A 253 8.68 19.30 4.90
CA GLY A 253 8.40 19.64 3.50
C GLY A 253 7.67 18.56 2.72
N PHE A 254 7.19 17.49 3.37
CA PHE A 254 6.27 16.55 2.72
C PHE A 254 4.93 17.22 2.43
N GLY A 255 4.38 16.99 1.25
CA GLY A 255 3.00 17.35 0.97
C GLY A 255 2.06 16.42 1.73
N LEU A 256 0.89 16.91 2.14
CA LEU A 256 -0.10 16.12 2.85
C LEU A 256 -1.43 16.11 2.07
N ALA A 257 -2.05 14.93 1.98
CA ALA A 257 -3.35 14.72 1.38
C ALA A 257 -4.31 14.04 2.36
N VAL A 258 -5.57 14.48 2.37
CA VAL A 258 -6.65 13.73 3.01
C VAL A 258 -7.23 12.75 1.99
N ASP A 259 -7.20 11.46 2.32
CA ASP A 259 -7.78 10.40 1.49
C ASP A 259 -9.21 10.03 1.94
N ASP A 260 -9.97 9.45 1.02
CA ASP A 260 -11.37 9.04 1.19
C ASP A 260 -12.31 10.19 1.66
N PHE A 261 -12.01 11.44 1.29
CA PHE A 261 -12.75 12.60 1.80
C PHE A 261 -14.20 12.64 1.31
N GLY A 262 -15.11 12.82 2.27
CA GLY A 262 -16.55 12.90 2.05
C GLY A 262 -17.29 11.59 2.32
N THR A 263 -16.62 10.63 2.97
CA THR A 263 -17.25 9.41 3.51
C THR A 263 -17.94 9.64 4.86
N GLY A 264 -17.79 10.85 5.42
CA GLY A 264 -18.62 11.35 6.52
C GLY A 264 -17.97 11.24 7.90
N THR A 265 -16.64 11.15 7.96
CA THR A 265 -15.91 10.96 9.22
C THR A 265 -15.17 12.22 9.68
N CYS A 266 -14.80 13.15 8.81
CA CYS A 266 -14.09 14.39 9.06
C CYS A 266 -15.03 15.59 9.03
N THR A 267 -14.85 16.47 10.01
CA THR A 267 -15.57 17.74 10.07
C THR A 267 -14.73 18.83 9.42
N PRO A 268 -15.35 19.92 8.90
CA PRO A 268 -14.60 21.05 8.36
C PRO A 268 -13.57 21.61 9.36
N GLU A 269 -13.86 21.59 10.66
CA GLU A 269 -12.94 22.05 11.70
C GLU A 269 -11.67 21.20 11.80
N SER A 270 -11.77 19.88 11.61
CA SER A 270 -10.59 19.00 11.55
C SER A 270 -9.74 19.30 10.32
N LEU A 271 -10.37 19.61 9.18
CA LEU A 271 -9.64 19.98 7.96
C LEU A 271 -8.81 21.25 8.15
N PHE A 272 -9.38 22.31 8.73
CA PHE A 272 -8.66 23.57 8.95
C PHE A 272 -7.58 23.49 10.03
N ARG A 273 -7.55 22.42 10.83
CA ARG A 273 -6.58 22.23 11.91
C ARG A 273 -5.23 21.73 11.40
N PHE A 274 -5.23 20.97 10.31
CA PHE A 274 -4.06 20.30 9.79
C PHE A 274 -3.57 20.96 8.49
N PRO A 275 -2.25 21.00 8.24
CA PRO A 275 -1.70 21.66 7.07
C PRO A 275 -1.78 20.74 5.83
N PHE A 276 -3.00 20.51 5.33
CA PHE A 276 -3.20 19.68 4.13
C PHE A 276 -3.10 20.49 2.85
N ASP A 277 -2.37 19.95 1.88
CA ASP A 277 -2.19 20.53 0.55
C ASP A 277 -3.21 20.02 -0.46
N SER A 278 -3.83 18.87 -0.18
CA SER A 278 -4.82 18.28 -1.09
C SER A 278 -5.91 17.45 -0.41
N LEU A 279 -7.08 17.41 -1.03
CA LEU A 279 -8.22 16.59 -0.65
C LEU A 279 -8.58 15.64 -1.79
N LYS A 280 -8.56 14.34 -1.51
CA LYS A 280 -8.97 13.32 -2.47
C LYS A 280 -10.46 13.04 -2.29
N ILE A 281 -11.25 13.41 -3.30
CA ILE A 281 -12.70 13.24 -3.32
C ILE A 281 -13.00 11.77 -3.59
N ASP A 282 -13.63 11.09 -2.63
CA ASP A 282 -13.90 9.66 -2.76
C ASP A 282 -14.81 9.35 -3.96
N ARG A 283 -14.56 8.20 -4.58
CA ARG A 283 -15.26 7.74 -5.78
C ARG A 283 -16.76 7.54 -5.57
N THR A 284 -17.21 7.25 -4.35
CA THR A 284 -18.64 7.05 -4.06
C THR A 284 -19.46 8.33 -4.31
N LEU A 285 -18.82 9.51 -4.28
CA LEU A 285 -19.45 10.80 -4.55
C LEU A 285 -19.67 11.08 -6.04
N LEU A 286 -18.99 10.37 -6.95
CA LEU A 286 -19.19 10.54 -8.39
C LEU A 286 -20.39 9.74 -8.90
N GLY A 287 -20.63 8.55 -8.34
CA GLY A 287 -21.68 7.62 -8.77
C GLY A 287 -21.56 7.18 -10.24
N ALA A 288 -22.49 6.39 -10.76
CA ALA A 288 -22.52 6.04 -12.20
C ALA A 288 -22.87 7.26 -13.09
N ALA A 289 -23.70 8.17 -12.57
CA ALA A 289 -24.01 9.46 -13.15
C ALA A 289 -24.21 10.48 -12.02
N PRO A 290 -23.56 11.67 -12.05
CA PRO A 290 -23.64 12.63 -10.97
C PRO A 290 -25.06 13.19 -10.78
N SER A 291 -25.74 12.79 -9.71
CA SER A 291 -27.05 13.33 -9.32
C SER A 291 -26.95 14.83 -8.98
N SER A 292 -28.09 15.55 -8.93
CA SER A 292 -28.07 16.97 -8.54
C SER A 292 -27.49 17.20 -7.13
N GLU A 293 -27.61 16.20 -6.25
CA GLU A 293 -27.06 16.20 -4.91
C GLU A 293 -25.54 15.96 -4.90
N ALA A 294 -25.07 14.94 -5.61
CA ALA A 294 -23.65 14.70 -5.82
C ALA A 294 -22.94 15.94 -6.40
N ARG A 295 -23.58 16.61 -7.37
CA ARG A 295 -23.10 17.88 -7.93
C ARG A 295 -22.96 18.99 -6.89
N ARG A 296 -23.88 19.09 -5.93
CA ARG A 296 -23.81 20.08 -4.84
C ARG A 296 -22.70 19.72 -3.86
N LEU A 297 -22.60 18.46 -3.45
CA LEU A 297 -21.57 17.98 -2.51
C LEU A 297 -20.15 18.19 -3.06
N VAL A 298 -19.87 17.70 -4.27
CA VAL A 298 -18.55 17.87 -4.89
C VAL A 298 -18.21 19.35 -5.07
N ARG A 299 -19.19 20.20 -5.45
CA ARG A 299 -18.98 21.65 -5.55
C ARG A 299 -18.61 22.27 -4.20
N SER A 300 -19.27 21.87 -3.11
CA SER A 300 -18.95 22.35 -1.77
C SER A 300 -17.56 21.89 -1.32
N ILE A 301 -17.17 20.65 -1.63
CA ILE A 301 -15.82 20.13 -1.32
C ILE A 301 -14.74 20.92 -2.08
N VAL A 302 -14.95 21.17 -3.38
CA VAL A 302 -14.03 21.98 -4.20
C VAL A 302 -13.93 23.42 -3.67
N ALA A 303 -15.04 24.01 -3.22
CA ALA A 303 -15.02 25.34 -2.61
C ALA A 303 -14.26 25.35 -1.28
N LEU A 304 -14.51 24.37 -0.41
CA LEU A 304 -13.85 24.22 0.88
C LEU A 304 -12.33 24.06 0.72
N ALA A 305 -11.89 23.22 -0.23
CA ALA A 305 -10.47 23.04 -0.52
C ALA A 305 -9.81 24.37 -0.95
N ARG A 306 -10.48 25.16 -1.79
CA ARG A 306 -9.96 26.47 -2.21
C ARG A 306 -9.83 27.44 -1.04
N GLU A 307 -10.78 27.42 -0.11
CA GLU A 307 -10.72 28.24 1.10
C GLU A 307 -9.58 27.83 2.04
N SER A 308 -9.21 26.54 2.05
CA SER A 308 -8.07 26.02 2.83
C SER A 308 -6.73 26.05 2.08
N ASN A 309 -6.65 26.66 0.89
CA ASN A 309 -5.50 26.61 -0.03
C ASN A 309 -5.08 25.17 -0.43
N ALA A 310 -5.99 24.22 -0.32
CA ALA A 310 -5.78 22.84 -0.77
C ALA A 310 -6.29 22.63 -2.20
N GLN A 311 -5.67 21.70 -2.92
CA GLN A 311 -6.13 21.23 -4.22
C GLN A 311 -7.08 20.03 -4.07
N THR A 312 -7.98 19.81 -5.02
CA THR A 312 -8.82 18.59 -5.02
C THR A 312 -8.37 17.58 -6.07
N ILE A 313 -8.37 16.31 -5.71
CA ILE A 313 -8.11 15.19 -6.63
C ILE A 313 -9.34 14.29 -6.61
N ALA A 314 -10.03 14.14 -7.74
CA ALA A 314 -11.21 13.27 -7.80
C ALA A 314 -10.81 11.81 -8.10
N LEU A 315 -11.28 10.86 -7.27
CA LEU A 315 -10.95 9.44 -7.41
C LEU A 315 -12.04 8.67 -8.15
N GLY A 316 -11.63 7.58 -8.81
CA GLY A 316 -12.55 6.64 -9.43
C GLY A 316 -13.34 7.20 -10.62
N VAL A 317 -12.72 8.07 -11.42
CA VAL A 317 -13.29 8.48 -12.72
C VAL A 317 -13.31 7.30 -13.69
N GLU A 318 -14.50 6.86 -14.07
CA GLU A 318 -14.79 5.71 -14.94
C GLU A 318 -15.40 6.13 -16.29
N THR A 319 -15.95 7.34 -16.43
CA THR A 319 -16.57 7.82 -17.67
C THR A 319 -16.16 9.24 -18.10
N ALA A 320 -16.37 9.54 -19.39
CA ALA A 320 -16.15 10.87 -19.96
C ALA A 320 -17.07 11.93 -19.33
N GLU A 321 -18.30 11.56 -19.01
CA GLU A 321 -19.30 12.44 -18.40
C GLU A 321 -18.89 12.86 -16.98
N GLN A 322 -18.33 11.93 -16.20
CA GLN A 322 -17.78 12.25 -14.87
C GLN A 322 -16.59 13.22 -14.99
N LEU A 323 -15.69 13.01 -15.95
CA LEU A 323 -14.56 13.91 -16.19
C LEU A 323 -15.02 15.30 -16.64
N ALA A 324 -16.01 15.39 -17.53
CA ALA A 324 -16.60 16.65 -17.97
C ALA A 324 -17.26 17.39 -16.79
N PHE A 325 -18.00 16.66 -15.96
CA PHE A 325 -18.59 17.19 -14.74
C PHE A 325 -17.54 17.76 -13.76
N LEU A 326 -16.44 17.04 -13.53
CA LEU A 326 -15.35 17.52 -12.67
C LEU A 326 -14.66 18.76 -13.24
N ARG A 327 -14.52 18.83 -14.57
CA ARG A 327 -14.00 20.01 -15.28
C ARG A 327 -14.91 21.23 -15.09
N GLU A 328 -16.23 21.06 -15.17
CA GLU A 328 -17.20 22.14 -14.95
C GLU A 328 -17.15 22.70 -13.51
N LEU A 329 -16.86 21.84 -12.53
CA LEU A 329 -16.69 22.27 -11.13
C LEU A 329 -15.33 22.91 -10.86
N GLY A 330 -14.39 22.83 -11.81
CA GLY A 330 -13.03 23.31 -11.64
C GLY A 330 -12.23 22.48 -10.64
N CYS A 331 -12.45 21.15 -10.62
CA CYS A 331 -11.53 20.23 -9.99
C CYS A 331 -10.22 20.22 -10.81
N PRO A 332 -9.04 20.42 -10.20
CA PRO A 332 -7.79 20.49 -10.93
C PRO A 332 -7.27 19.11 -11.36
N ALA A 333 -7.56 18.06 -10.59
CA ALA A 333 -6.93 16.75 -10.75
C ALA A 333 -7.93 15.59 -10.67
N ALA A 334 -7.62 14.48 -11.36
CA ALA A 334 -8.38 13.24 -11.25
C ALA A 334 -7.52 11.98 -11.42
N GLN A 335 -8.03 10.89 -10.86
CA GLN A 335 -7.56 9.53 -11.02
C GLN A 335 -8.76 8.62 -11.29
N GLY A 336 -8.57 7.55 -12.07
CA GLY A 336 -9.62 6.57 -12.32
C GLY A 336 -9.40 5.76 -13.58
N PHE A 337 -10.17 4.70 -13.77
CA PHE A 337 -9.94 3.73 -14.84
C PHE A 337 -10.22 4.28 -16.25
N TYR A 338 -11.03 5.34 -16.35
CA TYR A 338 -11.18 6.10 -17.59
C TYR A 338 -9.86 6.76 -18.02
N LEU A 339 -9.09 7.22 -17.03
CA LEU A 339 -7.85 7.98 -17.19
C LEU A 339 -6.58 7.14 -17.12
N SER A 340 -6.57 6.05 -16.36
CA SER A 340 -5.55 5.00 -16.36
C SER A 340 -5.85 4.08 -15.18
N PRO A 341 -5.85 2.75 -15.38
CA PRO A 341 -5.76 1.84 -14.24
C PRO A 341 -4.41 2.02 -13.53
N PRO A 342 -4.24 1.42 -12.34
CA PRO A 342 -2.93 1.17 -11.77
C PRO A 342 -2.09 0.33 -12.74
N VAL A 343 -0.85 0.75 -12.98
CA VAL A 343 0.08 0.10 -13.92
C VAL A 343 1.41 -0.25 -13.26
N SER A 344 2.20 -1.10 -13.91
CA SER A 344 3.55 -1.42 -13.44
C SER A 344 4.49 -0.20 -13.49
N ALA A 345 5.63 -0.27 -12.79
CA ALA A 345 6.66 0.77 -12.82
C ALA A 345 7.16 1.07 -14.25
N GLU A 346 7.29 0.04 -15.08
CA GLU A 346 7.77 0.17 -16.46
C GLU A 346 6.75 0.89 -17.35
N GLU A 347 5.47 0.53 -17.21
CA GLU A 347 4.37 1.19 -17.92
C GLU A 347 4.17 2.64 -17.45
N ALA A 348 4.25 2.89 -16.13
CA ALA A 348 4.19 4.25 -15.59
C ALA A 348 5.29 5.13 -16.19
N ARG A 349 6.52 4.62 -16.28
CA ARG A 349 7.63 5.31 -16.94
C ARG A 349 7.35 5.58 -18.43
N ALA A 350 6.78 4.60 -19.14
CA ALA A 350 6.42 4.77 -20.55
C ALA A 350 5.30 5.81 -20.75
N LEU A 351 4.32 5.87 -19.85
CA LEU A 351 3.27 6.89 -19.87
C LEU A 351 3.85 8.30 -19.63
N LEU A 352 4.72 8.44 -18.62
CA LEU A 352 5.38 9.70 -18.29
C LEU A 352 6.24 10.22 -19.45
N ALA A 353 6.98 9.34 -20.13
CA ALA A 353 7.83 9.69 -21.27
C ALA A 353 7.05 10.23 -22.48
N ARG A 354 5.75 9.94 -22.58
CA ARG A 354 4.88 10.44 -23.65
C ARG A 354 4.22 11.78 -23.30
N SER A 355 4.30 12.21 -22.04
CA SER A 355 3.78 13.48 -21.50
C SER A 355 2.37 13.84 -21.99
N THR A 356 1.50 12.86 -22.18
CA THR A 356 0.06 13.04 -22.49
C THR A 356 -0.61 11.69 -22.26
N TYR A 357 -1.73 11.68 -21.50
CA TYR A 357 -2.54 10.48 -21.45
C TYR A 357 -3.42 10.39 -22.72
N PRO A 358 -3.44 9.26 -23.45
CA PRO A 358 -4.36 9.08 -24.56
C PRO A 358 -5.77 8.90 -24.00
N ALA A 359 -6.60 9.96 -24.06
CA ALA A 359 -8.02 9.84 -23.74
C ALA A 359 -8.61 8.64 -24.49
N ARG A 360 -9.25 7.70 -23.76
CA ARG A 360 -10.02 6.62 -24.40
C ARG A 360 -11.13 7.31 -25.21
N THR A 361 -10.94 7.42 -26.51
CA THR A 361 -12.00 7.79 -27.45
C THR A 361 -13.09 6.74 -27.32
N ALA A 362 -14.27 7.19 -26.91
CA ALA A 362 -15.49 6.37 -26.86
C ALA A 362 -15.86 5.85 -28.25
#